data_AF-A0A800G1H0-F1
#
_entry.id   AF-A0A800G1H0-F1
#
_cell.length_a   1.000
_cell.length_b   1.000
_cell.length_c   1.000
_cell.angle_alpha   90.00
_cell.angle_beta   90.00
_cell.angle_gamma   90.00
#
_symmetry.space_group_name_H-M   'P 1'
#
loop_
_entity.id
_entity.type
_entity.pdbx_description
1 polymer ?
#
loop_
_entity_poly.entity_id
_entity_poly.type
_entity_poly.pdbx_seq_one_letter_code
_entity_poly.pdbx_strand_id
1 'polypeptide(L)'
;MKKSLILPALIATGIALAAAPDLDSWMVNCDGITGYKGILADVQQVDYTNNNVYVQSTGIPSHPIGPWTGNPNDAQKQQHLYRIPRTPVPASNNLKTPLGPIGSFVNGVPLFGPEDGFSWQNKKTWNRNAIVAEAISFDSCLGHPQMTGVYHYHQIPNCLQVQLGDDGSGHSPIIGWAFDGYPIYGPYGYDDPMDASSAVRRLDSGYQPRFGMVQRDTLPDGTQLPPNLWGPNVSNQYPLGLYIEDHAFTGGGDLDPFNGRFMVTPEYPAGTYGYVASLDSLLDSSFPYLIGLNYYGIPDTGNFPGGNINIPPGAQNHDPCAPPPNNYCTTSPNSAGAGAVMTWSGSTSYAANDFVLMASGCPVGQFGLFFYGPDQTNIPLGNGVRCVGPGSLGLFRLPAVQTSIFGLGTFATDFTQPPMDSGNGAILAGTMMNFQFWYRDKPGGGAGHNLSDGLNVTFTN
;
A
#
# COMPACT_ATOMS: atom_id res chain seq x y z
N MET A 1 58.84 -16.83 16.92
CA MET A 1 57.66 -16.92 16.03
C MET A 1 56.44 -16.55 16.84
N LYS A 2 55.95 -15.31 16.73
CA LYS A 2 54.71 -14.86 17.38
C LYS A 2 53.54 -15.29 16.49
N LYS A 3 52.68 -16.18 16.97
CA LYS A 3 51.41 -16.52 16.31
C LYS A 3 50.38 -15.45 16.70
N SER A 4 50.01 -14.59 15.76
CA SER A 4 48.85 -13.70 15.91
C SER A 4 47.57 -14.53 15.82
N LEU A 5 46.76 -14.53 16.87
CA LEU A 5 45.36 -14.95 16.81
C LEU A 5 44.58 -13.85 16.08
N ILE A 6 44.01 -14.18 14.93
CA ILE A 6 43.03 -13.34 14.23
C ILE A 6 41.66 -13.73 14.79
N LEU A 7 41.01 -12.80 15.50
CA LEU A 7 39.62 -12.94 15.92
C LEU A 7 38.72 -12.75 14.69
N PRO A 8 37.72 -13.62 14.42
CA PRO A 8 36.80 -13.39 13.32
C PRO A 8 35.89 -12.20 13.69
N ALA A 9 35.86 -11.19 12.81
CA ALA A 9 34.90 -10.11 12.90
C ALA A 9 33.50 -10.68 12.68
N LEU A 10 32.64 -10.59 13.71
CA LEU A 10 31.22 -10.85 13.59
C LEU A 10 30.64 -9.71 12.75
N ILE A 11 30.42 -9.96 11.46
CA ILE A 11 29.65 -9.05 10.60
C ILE A 11 28.21 -9.13 11.11
N ALA A 12 27.76 -8.07 11.77
CA ALA A 12 26.34 -7.87 12.06
C ALA A 12 25.64 -7.68 10.70
N THR A 13 25.11 -8.76 10.14
CA THR A 13 24.12 -8.67 9.06
C THR A 13 22.89 -8.04 9.66
N GLY A 14 22.71 -6.73 9.41
CA GLY A 14 21.42 -6.09 9.59
C GLY A 14 20.40 -6.90 8.79
N ILE A 15 19.39 -7.41 9.47
CA ILE A 15 18.24 -8.01 8.80
C ILE A 15 17.53 -6.82 8.13
N ALA A 16 17.75 -6.64 6.82
CA ALA A 16 16.84 -5.81 6.04
C ALA A 16 15.46 -6.44 6.20
N LEU A 17 14.49 -5.68 6.73
CA LEU A 17 13.09 -6.07 6.63
C LEU A 17 12.81 -6.32 5.15
N ALA A 18 12.21 -7.48 4.83
CA ALA A 18 11.77 -7.75 3.48
C ALA A 18 10.80 -6.65 3.06
N ALA A 19 10.97 -6.08 1.86
CA ALA A 19 10.03 -5.13 1.30
C ALA A 19 8.62 -5.74 1.31
N ALA A 20 7.61 -4.94 1.63
CA ALA A 20 6.21 -5.37 1.64
C ALA A 20 5.45 -4.51 0.62
N PRO A 21 5.56 -4.80 -0.69
CA PRO A 21 5.05 -3.92 -1.75
C PRO A 21 3.55 -3.65 -1.62
N ASP A 22 2.81 -4.61 -1.08
CA ASP A 22 1.38 -4.54 -0.76
C ASP A 22 1.03 -3.55 0.36
N LEU A 23 2.00 -3.16 1.18
CA LEU A 23 1.88 -2.12 2.20
C LEU A 23 2.52 -0.81 1.75
N ASP A 24 3.71 -0.90 1.15
CA ASP A 24 4.58 0.26 0.88
C ASP A 24 4.16 1.06 -0.37
N SER A 25 3.31 0.51 -1.25
CA SER A 25 2.95 1.15 -2.53
C SER A 25 1.83 2.20 -2.44
N TRP A 26 1.10 2.29 -1.32
CA TRP A 26 -0.04 3.21 -1.20
C TRP A 26 0.40 4.66 -1.03
N MET A 27 -0.25 5.58 -1.76
CA MET A 27 -0.09 7.02 -1.56
C MET A 27 -0.90 7.45 -0.33
N VAL A 28 -0.32 7.30 0.85
CA VAL A 28 -0.95 7.71 2.11
C VAL A 28 -0.83 9.22 2.31
N ASN A 29 -1.96 9.86 2.62
CA ASN A 29 -2.07 11.29 2.86
C ASN A 29 -1.54 11.64 4.26
N CYS A 30 -0.28 12.08 4.31
CA CYS A 30 0.43 12.40 5.55
C CYS A 30 0.25 13.84 6.04
N ASP A 31 -0.11 14.77 5.15
CA ASP A 31 -0.08 16.21 5.40
C ASP A 31 -1.46 16.86 5.40
N GLY A 32 -2.52 16.06 5.23
CA GLY A 32 -3.89 16.53 5.14
C GLY A 32 -4.20 17.23 3.83
N ILE A 33 -3.45 16.94 2.74
CA ILE A 33 -3.72 17.51 1.43
C ILE A 33 -5.16 17.23 0.98
N THR A 34 -5.77 18.22 0.35
CA THR A 34 -7.13 18.12 -0.17
C THR A 34 -7.13 18.23 -1.69
N GLY A 35 -7.96 17.41 -2.33
CA GLY A 35 -8.22 17.46 -3.77
C GLY A 35 -9.48 18.28 -4.09
N TYR A 36 -10.31 17.73 -4.96
CA TYR A 36 -11.53 18.38 -5.45
C TYR A 36 -12.45 18.86 -4.32
N LYS A 37 -12.88 20.13 -4.40
CA LYS A 37 -13.78 20.79 -3.44
C LYS A 37 -13.34 20.66 -1.97
N GLY A 38 -12.03 20.60 -1.71
CA GLY A 38 -11.49 20.55 -0.34
C GLY A 38 -11.72 19.20 0.37
N ILE A 39 -12.04 18.14 -0.37
CA ILE A 39 -12.13 16.78 0.17
C ILE A 39 -10.71 16.25 0.38
N LEU A 40 -10.45 15.57 1.51
CA LEU A 40 -9.16 14.91 1.75
C LEU A 40 -8.80 14.00 0.58
N ALA A 41 -7.59 14.14 0.08
CA ALA A 41 -7.12 13.39 -1.07
C ALA A 41 -6.39 12.11 -0.67
N ASP A 42 -6.19 11.24 -1.65
CA ASP A 42 -5.41 10.00 -1.63
C ASP A 42 -5.89 8.98 -0.56
N VAL A 43 -5.01 8.09 -0.09
CA VAL A 43 -5.35 7.08 0.95
C VAL A 43 -5.27 7.71 2.33
N GLN A 44 -6.30 7.52 3.18
CA GLN A 44 -6.27 8.05 4.55
C GLN A 44 -5.70 7.06 5.56
N GLN A 45 -5.83 5.75 5.30
CA GLN A 45 -5.36 4.73 6.24
C GLN A 45 -5.08 3.42 5.50
N VAL A 46 -3.99 2.76 5.91
CA VAL A 46 -3.65 1.40 5.53
C VAL A 46 -3.51 0.58 6.80
N ASP A 47 -4.31 -0.48 6.94
CA ASP A 47 -4.17 -1.46 8.01
C ASP A 47 -3.90 -2.84 7.41
N TYR A 48 -3.34 -3.76 8.18
CA TYR A 48 -3.03 -5.08 7.67
C TYR A 48 -3.12 -6.17 8.72
N THR A 49 -3.27 -7.39 8.23
CA THR A 49 -3.07 -8.64 8.95
C THR A 49 -2.03 -9.47 8.21
N ASN A 50 -1.74 -10.68 8.66
CA ASN A 50 -0.90 -11.61 7.90
C ASN A 50 -1.50 -11.95 6.52
N ASN A 51 -2.83 -11.83 6.34
CA ASN A 51 -3.51 -12.32 5.16
C ASN A 51 -4.03 -11.21 4.23
N ASN A 52 -4.32 -10.01 4.77
CA ASN A 52 -4.98 -8.95 4.02
C ASN A 52 -4.45 -7.57 4.38
N VAL A 53 -4.46 -6.67 3.39
CA VAL A 53 -4.34 -5.22 3.53
C VAL A 53 -5.73 -4.60 3.47
N TYR A 54 -5.98 -3.56 4.25
CA TYR A 54 -7.22 -2.82 4.35
C TYR A 54 -6.92 -1.37 4.02
N VAL A 55 -7.59 -0.81 3.01
CA VAL A 55 -7.29 0.53 2.50
C VAL A 55 -8.52 1.39 2.59
N GLN A 56 -8.41 2.51 3.32
CA GLN A 56 -9.47 3.50 3.45
C GLN A 56 -9.16 4.73 2.62
N SER A 57 -10.13 5.16 1.81
CA SER A 57 -9.99 6.36 0.98
C SER A 57 -11.31 7.12 0.82
N THR A 58 -11.22 8.42 0.53
CA THR A 58 -12.35 9.25 0.09
C THR A 58 -12.69 9.03 -1.38
N GLY A 59 -11.82 8.36 -2.13
CA GLY A 59 -11.91 8.20 -3.59
C GLY A 59 -11.53 9.46 -4.39
N ILE A 60 -10.91 10.46 -3.75
CA ILE A 60 -10.48 11.71 -4.39
C ILE A 60 -8.95 11.74 -4.46
N PRO A 61 -8.33 11.95 -5.63
CA PRO A 61 -6.88 12.06 -5.72
C PRO A 61 -6.37 13.47 -5.37
N SER A 62 -5.07 13.58 -5.10
CA SER A 62 -4.39 14.88 -4.86
C SER A 62 -4.14 15.70 -6.13
N HIS A 63 -4.15 15.06 -7.31
CA HIS A 63 -4.07 15.80 -8.57
C HIS A 63 -5.42 16.45 -8.93
N PRO A 64 -5.42 17.52 -9.75
CA PRO A 64 -6.66 18.18 -10.18
C PRO A 64 -7.56 17.27 -11.01
N ILE A 65 -8.86 17.26 -10.70
CA ILE A 65 -9.89 16.53 -11.45
C ILE A 65 -11.01 17.47 -11.90
N GLY A 66 -11.76 17.04 -12.91
CA GLY A 66 -12.77 17.88 -13.58
C GLY A 66 -12.16 19.03 -14.39
N PRO A 67 -13.00 19.80 -15.11
CA PRO A 67 -14.44 19.59 -15.31
C PRO A 67 -14.75 18.35 -16.17
N TRP A 68 -15.97 17.83 -16.05
CA TRP A 68 -16.45 16.64 -16.76
C TRP A 68 -17.47 17.05 -17.83
N THR A 69 -17.01 17.35 -19.04
CA THR A 69 -17.90 17.88 -20.10
C THR A 69 -19.02 16.88 -20.42
N GLY A 70 -20.28 17.33 -20.38
CA GLY A 70 -21.41 16.44 -20.67
C GLY A 70 -21.77 15.44 -19.56
N ASN A 71 -21.05 15.45 -18.42
CA ASN A 71 -21.45 14.75 -17.21
C ASN A 71 -22.15 15.74 -16.26
N PRO A 72 -23.42 15.53 -15.90
CA PRO A 72 -24.11 16.39 -14.93
C PRO A 72 -23.71 16.10 -13.47
N ASN A 73 -22.94 15.03 -13.22
CA ASN A 73 -22.56 14.61 -11.87
C ASN A 73 -21.25 15.26 -11.42
N ASP A 74 -21.08 15.37 -10.11
CA ASP A 74 -19.86 15.87 -9.46
C ASP A 74 -19.23 14.78 -8.59
N ALA A 75 -17.90 14.79 -8.47
CA ALA A 75 -17.20 13.96 -7.50
C ALA A 75 -17.57 14.36 -6.07
N GLN A 76 -17.84 13.37 -5.22
CA GLN A 76 -18.22 13.54 -3.82
C GLN A 76 -17.37 12.66 -2.92
N LYS A 77 -17.23 13.06 -1.65
CA LYS A 77 -16.52 12.28 -0.63
C LYS A 77 -17.19 10.93 -0.45
N GLN A 78 -16.43 9.86 -0.67
CA GLN A 78 -16.82 8.49 -0.35
C GLN A 78 -16.20 8.03 0.96
N GLN A 79 -16.54 6.81 1.38
CA GLN A 79 -15.93 6.10 2.50
C GLN A 79 -15.56 4.70 2.01
N HIS A 80 -14.59 4.63 1.09
CA HIS A 80 -14.13 3.34 0.60
C HIS A 80 -13.36 2.62 1.68
N LEU A 81 -13.60 1.32 1.79
CA LEU A 81 -12.79 0.38 2.56
C LEU A 81 -12.62 -0.86 1.68
N TYR A 82 -11.42 -1.06 1.15
CA TYR A 82 -11.09 -2.23 0.34
C TYR A 82 -10.23 -3.20 1.13
N ARG A 83 -10.37 -4.50 0.87
CA ARG A 83 -9.55 -5.58 1.43
C ARG A 83 -8.81 -6.29 0.31
N ILE A 84 -7.48 -6.23 0.34
CA ILE A 84 -6.60 -6.80 -0.68
C ILE A 84 -5.88 -8.02 -0.08
N PRO A 85 -6.04 -9.24 -0.65
CA PRO A 85 -5.29 -10.41 -0.22
C PRO A 85 -3.77 -10.22 -0.39
N ARG A 86 -2.98 -10.53 0.65
CA ARG A 86 -1.51 -10.42 0.63
C ARG A 86 -0.80 -11.60 -0.04
N THR A 87 -1.51 -12.71 -0.17
CA THR A 87 -1.00 -13.94 -0.80
C THR A 87 -1.99 -14.37 -1.86
N PRO A 88 -1.98 -13.73 -3.03
CA PRO A 88 -2.94 -14.02 -4.09
C PRO A 88 -2.72 -15.44 -4.64
N VAL A 89 -3.82 -16.10 -5.00
CA VAL A 89 -3.83 -17.48 -5.51
C VAL A 89 -4.53 -17.50 -6.87
N PRO A 90 -3.95 -18.16 -7.90
CA PRO A 90 -4.61 -18.33 -9.19
C PRO A 90 -5.96 -19.05 -9.03
N ALA A 91 -6.98 -18.58 -9.74
CA ALA A 91 -8.28 -19.26 -9.73
C ALA A 91 -8.29 -20.49 -10.63
N SER A 92 -8.92 -21.57 -10.19
CA SER A 92 -9.23 -22.73 -11.04
C SER A 92 -10.43 -22.47 -11.95
N ASN A 93 -11.31 -21.55 -11.54
CA ASN A 93 -12.41 -21.01 -12.34
C ASN A 93 -12.39 -19.49 -12.17
N ASN A 94 -11.94 -18.78 -13.20
CA ASN A 94 -11.81 -17.33 -13.18
C ASN A 94 -13.18 -16.66 -13.08
N LEU A 95 -13.29 -15.66 -12.20
CA LEU A 95 -14.53 -14.93 -11.98
C LEU A 95 -14.59 -13.70 -12.89
N LYS A 96 -15.74 -13.46 -13.54
CA LYS A 96 -15.98 -12.23 -14.31
C LYS A 96 -15.83 -11.00 -13.39
N THR A 97 -15.15 -9.97 -13.86
CA THR A 97 -15.12 -8.68 -13.18
C THR A 97 -16.55 -8.11 -13.07
N PRO A 98 -16.97 -7.61 -11.89
CA PRO A 98 -18.30 -7.03 -11.72
C PRO A 98 -18.38 -5.65 -12.38
N LEU A 99 -19.61 -5.14 -12.53
CA LEU A 99 -19.80 -3.69 -12.71
C LEU A 99 -19.42 -2.96 -11.42
N GLY A 100 -18.86 -1.75 -11.55
CA GLY A 100 -18.36 -0.97 -10.42
C GLY A 100 -16.86 -1.20 -10.18
N PRO A 101 -16.38 -1.00 -8.94
CA PRO A 101 -14.98 -1.20 -8.59
C PRO A 101 -14.55 -2.67 -8.81
N ILE A 102 -13.39 -2.85 -9.41
CA ILE A 102 -12.73 -4.14 -9.63
C ILE A 102 -11.31 -4.17 -9.01
N GLY A 103 -10.84 -3.02 -8.55
CA GLY A 103 -9.57 -2.79 -7.87
C GLY A 103 -9.50 -1.37 -7.31
N SER A 104 -8.33 -1.00 -6.80
CA SER A 104 -8.03 0.36 -6.37
C SER A 104 -6.69 0.80 -6.95
N PHE A 105 -6.62 2.05 -7.42
CA PHE A 105 -5.32 2.69 -7.65
C PHE A 105 -4.63 2.98 -6.30
N VAL A 106 -3.31 3.17 -6.32
CA VAL A 106 -2.50 3.41 -5.11
C VAL A 106 -2.86 4.70 -4.37
N ASN A 107 -3.51 5.65 -5.05
CA ASN A 107 -4.10 6.85 -4.44
C ASN A 107 -5.51 6.64 -3.89
N GLY A 108 -5.99 5.39 -3.83
CA GLY A 108 -7.31 5.07 -3.28
C GLY A 108 -8.49 5.41 -4.20
N VAL A 109 -8.27 5.88 -5.43
CA VAL A 109 -9.37 6.05 -6.40
C VAL A 109 -9.80 4.67 -6.93
N PRO A 110 -11.12 4.37 -6.99
CA PRO A 110 -11.60 3.11 -7.54
C PRO A 110 -11.21 2.89 -9.01
N LEU A 111 -10.86 1.65 -9.33
CA LEU A 111 -10.62 1.16 -10.68
C LEU A 111 -11.86 0.41 -11.16
N PHE A 112 -12.45 0.83 -12.28
CA PHE A 112 -13.61 0.17 -12.88
C PHE A 112 -13.20 -0.64 -14.11
N GLY A 113 -13.96 -1.69 -14.40
CA GLY A 113 -13.76 -2.52 -15.60
C GLY A 113 -14.17 -1.81 -16.90
N PRO A 114 -13.98 -2.43 -18.07
CA PRO A 114 -14.23 -1.78 -19.36
C PRO A 114 -15.72 -1.56 -19.69
N GLU A 115 -16.65 -2.15 -18.94
CA GLU A 115 -18.10 -2.05 -19.15
C GLU A 115 -18.71 -0.86 -18.39
N ASP A 116 -19.59 -0.09 -19.05
CA ASP A 116 -20.35 1.00 -18.40
C ASP A 116 -21.74 0.59 -17.87
N GLY A 117 -22.08 -0.69 -17.99
CA GLY A 117 -23.35 -1.26 -17.56
C GLY A 117 -24.51 -1.13 -18.56
N PHE A 118 -24.34 -0.44 -19.69
CA PHE A 118 -25.29 -0.45 -20.79
C PHE A 118 -25.00 -1.57 -21.79
N SER A 119 -26.04 -2.02 -22.49
CA SER A 119 -25.90 -3.00 -23.56
C SER A 119 -26.91 -2.74 -24.67
N TRP A 120 -26.62 -3.26 -25.87
CA TRP A 120 -27.56 -3.18 -26.98
C TRP A 120 -28.91 -3.78 -26.59
N GLN A 121 -29.96 -2.96 -26.69
CA GLN A 121 -31.35 -3.32 -26.36
C GLN A 121 -31.53 -3.96 -24.96
N ASN A 122 -30.64 -3.65 -24.01
CA ASN A 122 -30.62 -4.23 -22.67
C ASN A 122 -30.55 -5.77 -22.66
N LYS A 123 -29.96 -6.39 -23.69
CA LYS A 123 -29.86 -7.85 -23.83
C LYS A 123 -28.62 -8.45 -23.18
N LYS A 124 -27.63 -7.62 -22.82
CA LYS A 124 -26.34 -8.03 -22.23
C LYS A 124 -25.50 -8.97 -23.11
N THR A 125 -25.82 -9.08 -24.39
CA THR A 125 -25.02 -9.81 -25.39
C THR A 125 -23.93 -8.93 -26.00
N TRP A 126 -24.24 -7.65 -26.19
CA TRP A 126 -23.31 -6.64 -26.69
C TRP A 126 -23.22 -5.54 -25.64
N ASN A 127 -22.20 -5.62 -24.78
CA ASN A 127 -22.00 -4.74 -23.63
C ASN A 127 -21.19 -3.53 -24.08
N ARG A 128 -21.59 -2.32 -23.65
CA ARG A 128 -20.99 -1.09 -24.16
C ARG A 128 -19.68 -0.79 -23.43
N ASN A 129 -18.70 -0.37 -24.22
CA ASN A 129 -17.37 -0.04 -23.76
C ASN A 129 -17.33 1.38 -23.19
N ALA A 130 -16.98 1.51 -21.90
CA ALA A 130 -16.95 2.77 -21.18
C ALA A 130 -15.97 3.78 -21.79
N ILE A 131 -14.77 3.33 -22.17
CA ILE A 131 -13.74 4.22 -22.75
C ILE A 131 -14.21 4.86 -24.04
N VAL A 132 -15.03 4.17 -24.84
CA VAL A 132 -15.54 4.70 -26.11
C VAL A 132 -16.81 5.52 -25.88
N ALA A 133 -17.75 5.02 -25.07
CA ALA A 133 -19.06 5.63 -24.90
C ALA A 133 -19.05 6.84 -23.97
N GLU A 134 -18.16 6.86 -22.99
CA GLU A 134 -18.13 7.85 -21.92
C GLU A 134 -16.95 8.82 -22.07
N ALA A 135 -16.11 8.66 -23.10
CA ALA A 135 -14.92 9.49 -23.36
C ALA A 135 -15.16 10.99 -23.19
N ILE A 136 -16.30 11.49 -23.69
CA ILE A 136 -16.64 12.92 -23.63
C ILE A 136 -16.77 13.45 -22.20
N SER A 137 -17.11 12.56 -21.26
CA SER A 137 -17.37 12.85 -19.85
C SER A 137 -16.12 12.79 -18.98
N PHE A 138 -15.00 12.28 -19.49
CA PHE A 138 -13.75 12.20 -18.75
C PHE A 138 -13.10 13.59 -18.62
N ASP A 139 -12.45 13.82 -17.49
CA ASP A 139 -11.59 14.98 -17.29
C ASP A 139 -10.21 14.80 -17.95
N SER A 140 -9.31 15.77 -17.76
CA SER A 140 -7.95 15.72 -18.31
C SER A 140 -7.10 14.57 -17.78
N CYS A 141 -7.50 13.99 -16.63
CA CYS A 141 -6.86 12.84 -16.01
C CYS A 141 -7.53 11.51 -16.37
N LEU A 142 -8.48 11.53 -17.32
CA LEU A 142 -9.19 10.36 -17.86
C LEU A 142 -10.20 9.71 -16.91
N GLY A 143 -10.65 10.44 -15.88
CA GLY A 143 -11.64 9.96 -14.91
C GLY A 143 -12.93 10.76 -14.93
N HIS A 144 -13.96 10.22 -14.27
CA HIS A 144 -15.24 10.90 -14.12
C HIS A 144 -16.06 10.39 -12.92
N PRO A 145 -17.03 11.17 -12.41
CA PRO A 145 -17.94 10.71 -11.38
C PRO A 145 -19.20 10.04 -11.96
N GLN A 146 -19.64 8.97 -11.32
CA GLN A 146 -20.99 8.43 -11.56
C GLN A 146 -22.07 9.18 -10.76
N MET A 147 -23.33 8.78 -10.92
CA MET A 147 -24.50 9.42 -10.29
C MET A 147 -24.47 9.49 -8.76
N THR A 148 -23.74 8.60 -8.08
CA THR A 148 -23.58 8.63 -6.61
C THR A 148 -22.35 9.42 -6.16
N GLY A 149 -21.69 10.13 -7.07
CA GLY A 149 -20.49 10.93 -6.81
C GLY A 149 -19.20 10.14 -6.66
N VAL A 150 -19.19 8.84 -6.94
CA VAL A 150 -17.96 8.03 -6.97
C VAL A 150 -17.16 8.41 -8.21
N TYR A 151 -16.06 9.12 -8.01
CA TYR A 151 -15.06 9.37 -9.03
C TYR A 151 -14.21 8.12 -9.26
N HIS A 152 -13.95 7.76 -10.50
CA HIS A 152 -13.27 6.53 -10.86
C HIS A 152 -12.61 6.61 -12.23
N TYR A 153 -11.78 5.62 -12.53
CA TYR A 153 -11.16 5.44 -13.85
C TYR A 153 -11.45 4.07 -14.42
N HIS A 154 -11.64 4.03 -15.74
CA HIS A 154 -11.75 2.81 -16.55
C HIS A 154 -10.43 2.43 -17.25
N GLN A 155 -9.44 3.32 -17.16
CA GLN A 155 -8.14 3.23 -17.82
C GLN A 155 -7.05 3.85 -16.93
N ILE A 156 -5.78 3.70 -17.29
CA ILE A 156 -4.70 4.29 -16.52
C ILE A 156 -4.77 5.83 -16.57
N PRO A 157 -4.79 6.53 -15.40
CA PRO A 157 -4.79 7.98 -15.37
C PRO A 157 -3.40 8.51 -15.76
N ASN A 158 -3.33 9.41 -16.73
CA ASN A 158 -2.06 10.07 -17.09
C ASN A 158 -1.47 10.87 -15.90
N CYS A 159 -2.33 11.49 -15.09
CA CYS A 159 -1.93 12.28 -13.93
C CYS A 159 -1.29 11.39 -12.85
N LEU A 160 -1.82 10.18 -12.65
CA LEU A 160 -1.24 9.22 -11.72
C LEU A 160 0.11 8.70 -12.21
N GLN A 161 0.26 8.42 -13.51
CA GLN A 161 1.57 8.05 -14.09
C GLN A 161 2.63 9.12 -13.81
N VAL A 162 2.28 10.41 -14.00
CA VAL A 162 3.18 11.52 -13.69
C VAL A 162 3.52 11.58 -12.20
N GLN A 163 2.53 11.41 -11.31
CA GLN A 163 2.76 11.41 -9.85
C GLN A 163 3.68 10.26 -9.40
N LEU A 164 3.61 9.11 -10.06
CA LEU A 164 4.45 7.94 -9.77
C LEU A 164 5.78 7.96 -10.52
N GLY A 165 6.04 8.99 -11.34
CA GLY A 165 7.28 9.11 -12.11
C GLY A 165 7.44 8.06 -13.21
N ASP A 166 6.34 7.50 -13.71
CA ASP A 166 6.37 6.54 -14.82
C ASP A 166 6.54 7.28 -16.16
N ASP A 167 7.79 7.47 -16.57
CA ASP A 167 8.18 8.12 -17.82
C ASP A 167 8.57 7.11 -18.93
N GLY A 168 8.40 5.81 -18.66
CA GLY A 168 8.78 4.72 -19.56
C GLY A 168 10.27 4.44 -19.67
N SER A 169 11.13 5.08 -18.86
CA SER A 169 12.57 4.80 -18.84
C SER A 169 12.94 3.54 -18.06
N GLY A 170 12.04 3.04 -17.21
CA GLY A 170 12.21 1.85 -16.37
C GLY A 170 10.98 0.95 -16.35
N HIS A 171 11.07 -0.17 -15.64
CA HIS A 171 9.88 -0.99 -15.36
C HIS A 171 8.85 -0.12 -14.63
N SER A 172 7.60 -0.12 -15.10
CA SER A 172 6.55 0.68 -14.49
C SER A 172 6.38 0.32 -13.01
N PRO A 173 6.02 1.29 -12.15
CA PRO A 173 5.71 1.03 -10.75
C PRO A 173 4.35 0.32 -10.61
N ILE A 174 4.08 -0.18 -9.41
CA ILE A 174 2.72 -0.57 -9.02
C ILE A 174 1.83 0.69 -9.02
N ILE A 175 0.80 0.68 -9.86
CA ILE A 175 -0.18 1.78 -9.96
C ILE A 175 -1.48 1.46 -9.20
N GLY A 176 -1.69 0.21 -8.84
CA GLY A 176 -2.87 -0.23 -8.11
C GLY A 176 -2.87 -1.71 -7.77
N TRP A 177 -3.95 -2.15 -7.14
CA TRP A 177 -4.16 -3.53 -6.71
C TRP A 177 -5.52 -4.02 -7.17
N ALA A 178 -5.52 -5.20 -7.78
CA ALA A 178 -6.74 -5.91 -8.11
C ALA A 178 -7.33 -6.57 -6.85
N PHE A 179 -8.66 -6.76 -6.82
CA PHE A 179 -9.31 -7.38 -5.65
C PHE A 179 -8.97 -8.87 -5.44
N ASP A 180 -8.28 -9.51 -6.38
CA ASP A 180 -7.67 -10.84 -6.20
C ASP A 180 -6.28 -10.83 -5.57
N GLY A 181 -5.76 -9.64 -5.25
CA GLY A 181 -4.50 -9.45 -4.54
C GLY A 181 -3.26 -9.35 -5.43
N TYR A 182 -3.41 -9.45 -6.75
CA TYR A 182 -2.28 -9.23 -7.66
C TYR A 182 -2.05 -7.74 -7.93
N PRO A 183 -0.78 -7.30 -8.04
CA PRO A 183 -0.44 -5.93 -8.38
C PRO A 183 -0.84 -5.58 -9.81
N ILE A 184 -1.14 -4.30 -10.03
CA ILE A 184 -1.39 -3.70 -11.34
C ILE A 184 -0.23 -2.74 -11.61
N TYR A 185 0.45 -2.95 -12.73
CA TYR A 185 1.57 -2.14 -13.19
C TYR A 185 1.17 -1.18 -14.30
N GLY A 186 1.96 -0.12 -14.47
CA GLY A 186 1.92 0.71 -15.69
C GLY A 186 2.34 -0.06 -16.96
N PRO A 187 2.40 0.62 -18.11
CA PRO A 187 2.53 -0.02 -19.44
C PRO A 187 3.90 -0.63 -19.76
N TYR A 188 4.94 -0.38 -18.97
CA TYR A 188 6.32 -0.76 -19.29
C TYR A 188 6.82 -1.90 -18.42
N GLY A 189 7.50 -2.86 -19.03
CA GLY A 189 8.15 -3.96 -18.33
C GLY A 189 9.35 -4.50 -19.09
N TYR A 190 10.00 -5.51 -18.51
CA TYR A 190 11.14 -6.19 -19.10
C TYR A 190 10.74 -6.95 -20.38
N ASP A 191 11.57 -6.90 -21.41
CA ASP A 191 11.35 -7.59 -22.69
C ASP A 191 11.29 -9.10 -22.48
N ASP A 192 12.29 -9.66 -21.77
CA ASP A 192 12.18 -10.99 -21.20
C ASP A 192 11.51 -10.87 -19.81
N PRO A 193 10.29 -11.42 -19.63
CA PRO A 193 9.56 -11.28 -18.38
C PRO A 193 10.27 -11.94 -17.19
N MET A 194 11.27 -12.81 -17.40
CA MET A 194 12.01 -13.49 -16.33
C MET A 194 13.41 -12.91 -16.10
N ASP A 195 13.81 -11.88 -16.83
CA ASP A 195 15.15 -11.28 -16.74
C ASP A 195 15.08 -9.76 -16.56
N ALA A 196 15.32 -9.33 -15.32
CA ALA A 196 15.36 -7.91 -14.93
C ALA A 196 16.54 -7.13 -15.55
N SER A 197 17.47 -7.82 -16.21
CA SER A 197 18.56 -7.19 -16.98
C SER A 197 18.23 -6.99 -18.46
N SER A 198 17.10 -7.53 -18.93
CA SER A 198 16.64 -7.32 -20.30
C SER A 198 16.15 -5.87 -20.52
N ALA A 199 16.02 -5.48 -21.78
CA ALA A 199 15.57 -4.14 -22.13
C ALA A 199 14.15 -3.88 -21.59
N VAL A 200 13.87 -2.65 -21.20
CA VAL A 200 12.49 -2.22 -20.88
C VAL A 200 11.79 -1.77 -22.15
N ARG A 201 10.54 -2.18 -22.31
CA ARG A 201 9.66 -1.69 -23.38
C ARG A 201 8.20 -1.70 -22.93
N ARG A 202 7.35 -1.08 -23.75
CA ARG A 202 5.90 -1.20 -23.59
C ARG A 202 5.48 -2.65 -23.82
N LEU A 203 4.56 -3.12 -22.99
CA LEU A 203 3.92 -4.43 -23.11
C LEU A 203 2.58 -4.29 -23.83
N ASP A 204 2.39 -5.05 -24.90
CA ASP A 204 1.21 -4.94 -25.76
C ASP A 204 0.14 -5.96 -25.32
N SER A 205 -1.13 -5.52 -25.32
CA SER A 205 -2.29 -6.38 -25.05
C SER A 205 -2.43 -7.49 -26.10
N GLY A 206 -2.87 -8.67 -25.67
CA GLY A 206 -3.22 -9.77 -26.58
C GLY A 206 -4.61 -9.73 -27.17
N TYR A 207 -5.35 -8.66 -26.91
CA TYR A 207 -6.63 -8.40 -27.56
C TYR A 207 -6.45 -7.55 -28.81
N GLN A 208 -7.31 -7.79 -29.79
CA GLN A 208 -7.40 -7.01 -31.01
C GLN A 208 -8.86 -6.71 -31.34
N PRO A 209 -9.18 -5.54 -31.93
CA PRO A 209 -10.47 -5.33 -32.57
C PRO A 209 -10.72 -6.39 -33.65
N ARG A 210 -11.96 -6.85 -33.78
CA ARG A 210 -12.37 -7.79 -34.84
C ARG A 210 -12.52 -7.05 -36.18
N PHE A 211 -11.39 -6.67 -36.76
CA PHE A 211 -11.33 -5.92 -38.01
C PHE A 211 -12.08 -6.64 -39.14
N GLY A 212 -12.70 -5.85 -40.02
CA GLY A 212 -13.50 -6.37 -41.14
C GLY A 212 -14.90 -6.86 -40.77
N MET A 213 -15.27 -6.88 -39.48
CA MET A 213 -16.64 -7.16 -39.06
C MET A 213 -17.59 -6.05 -39.55
N VAL A 214 -18.63 -6.43 -40.28
CA VAL A 214 -19.71 -5.53 -40.73
C VAL A 214 -21.03 -5.75 -39.99
N GLN A 215 -21.21 -6.94 -39.42
CA GLN A 215 -22.41 -7.36 -38.70
C GLN A 215 -22.02 -8.02 -37.37
N ARG A 216 -22.79 -7.74 -36.33
CA ARG A 216 -22.59 -8.23 -34.96
C ARG A 216 -23.45 -9.46 -34.70
N ASP A 217 -23.14 -10.56 -35.37
CA ASP A 217 -23.89 -11.83 -35.30
C ASP A 217 -23.10 -12.99 -34.69
N THR A 218 -21.83 -12.77 -34.38
CA THR A 218 -20.93 -13.79 -33.85
C THR A 218 -20.22 -13.22 -32.61
N LEU A 219 -20.04 -14.01 -31.56
CA LEU A 219 -19.26 -13.63 -30.37
C LEU A 219 -17.75 -13.82 -30.60
N PRO A 220 -16.88 -13.24 -29.76
CA PRO A 220 -15.41 -13.38 -29.89
C PRO A 220 -14.91 -14.84 -29.89
N ASP A 221 -15.60 -15.74 -29.20
CA ASP A 221 -15.28 -17.17 -29.15
C ASP A 221 -15.74 -17.97 -30.39
N GLY A 222 -16.33 -17.28 -31.38
CA GLY A 222 -16.87 -17.89 -32.60
C GLY A 222 -18.32 -18.34 -32.50
N THR A 223 -18.98 -18.19 -31.35
CA THR A 223 -20.39 -18.56 -31.17
C THR A 223 -21.28 -17.75 -32.10
N GLN A 224 -21.99 -18.44 -33.00
CA GLN A 224 -23.00 -17.85 -33.87
C GLN A 224 -24.28 -17.52 -33.08
N LEU A 225 -24.74 -16.29 -33.17
CA LEU A 225 -25.93 -15.82 -32.46
C LEU A 225 -27.19 -15.94 -33.33
N PRO A 226 -28.35 -16.28 -32.73
CA PRO A 226 -29.62 -16.15 -33.42
C PRO A 226 -29.96 -14.66 -33.67
N PRO A 227 -30.76 -14.33 -34.72
CA PRO A 227 -31.02 -12.94 -35.12
C PRO A 227 -31.56 -12.02 -34.02
N ASN A 228 -32.26 -12.56 -33.01
CA ASN A 228 -32.78 -11.79 -31.88
C ASN A 228 -31.72 -11.36 -30.86
N LEU A 229 -30.48 -11.84 -31.00
CA LEU A 229 -29.32 -11.49 -30.16
C LEU A 229 -28.24 -10.73 -30.94
N TRP A 230 -28.49 -10.40 -32.22
CA TRP A 230 -27.55 -9.61 -33.00
C TRP A 230 -27.41 -8.20 -32.45
N GLY A 231 -26.18 -7.69 -32.48
CA GLY A 231 -25.86 -6.30 -32.24
C GLY A 231 -26.20 -5.44 -33.47
N PRO A 232 -26.09 -4.11 -33.36
CA PRO A 232 -26.26 -3.24 -34.51
C PRO A 232 -25.12 -3.47 -35.51
N ASN A 233 -25.37 -3.24 -36.81
CA ASN A 233 -24.33 -3.30 -37.83
C ASN A 233 -23.22 -2.27 -37.54
N VAL A 234 -21.99 -2.61 -37.90
CA VAL A 234 -20.85 -1.70 -37.77
C VAL A 234 -21.07 -0.53 -38.73
N SER A 235 -21.09 0.68 -38.17
CA SER A 235 -21.46 1.91 -38.89
C SER A 235 -20.88 3.12 -38.17
N ASN A 236 -21.00 4.32 -38.74
CA ASN A 236 -20.58 5.56 -38.05
C ASN A 236 -21.36 5.81 -36.75
N GLN A 237 -22.60 5.32 -36.66
CA GLN A 237 -23.41 5.44 -35.43
C GLN A 237 -23.01 4.38 -34.38
N TYR A 238 -22.61 3.19 -34.83
CA TYR A 238 -22.18 2.08 -33.98
C TYR A 238 -20.81 1.58 -34.42
N PRO A 239 -19.76 2.40 -34.22
CA PRO A 239 -18.41 2.09 -34.71
C PRO A 239 -17.88 0.81 -34.09
N LEU A 240 -16.90 0.18 -34.75
CA LEU A 240 -16.19 -0.96 -34.19
C LEU A 240 -15.45 -0.53 -32.92
N GLY A 241 -15.53 -1.33 -31.87
CA GLY A 241 -14.92 -1.06 -30.55
C GLY A 241 -15.92 -0.48 -29.54
N LEU A 242 -17.10 -0.03 -29.98
CA LEU A 242 -18.17 0.47 -29.11
C LEU A 242 -18.67 -0.62 -28.14
N TYR A 243 -18.62 -1.89 -28.54
CA TYR A 243 -18.99 -3.00 -27.69
C TYR A 243 -17.75 -3.79 -27.26
N ILE A 244 -17.79 -4.33 -26.04
CA ILE A 244 -16.74 -5.19 -25.49
C ILE A 244 -16.45 -6.35 -26.43
N GLU A 245 -17.53 -6.98 -26.90
CA GLU A 245 -17.49 -8.11 -27.81
C GLU A 245 -16.94 -7.74 -29.19
N ASP A 246 -16.72 -6.47 -29.53
CA ASP A 246 -16.00 -6.09 -30.75
C ASP A 246 -14.51 -6.46 -30.69
N HIS A 247 -13.99 -6.81 -29.50
CA HIS A 247 -12.61 -7.25 -29.28
C HIS A 247 -12.53 -8.77 -29.12
N ALA A 248 -11.45 -9.38 -29.63
CA ALA A 248 -11.16 -10.79 -29.42
C ALA A 248 -9.73 -10.95 -28.89
N PHE A 249 -9.55 -11.88 -27.96
CA PHE A 249 -8.22 -12.33 -27.58
C PHE A 249 -7.65 -13.17 -28.71
N THR A 250 -6.52 -12.74 -29.27
CA THR A 250 -5.83 -13.45 -30.35
C THR A 250 -4.54 -14.11 -29.88
N GLY A 251 -4.07 -13.79 -28.67
CA GLY A 251 -2.76 -14.19 -28.18
C GLY A 251 -1.61 -13.48 -28.90
N GLY A 252 -1.89 -12.39 -29.63
CA GLY A 252 -0.86 -11.44 -30.03
C GLY A 252 -0.29 -10.72 -28.79
N GLY A 253 0.76 -9.91 -28.96
CA GLY A 253 1.31 -9.12 -27.84
C GLY A 253 2.00 -9.95 -26.76
N ASP A 254 2.06 -9.40 -25.55
CA ASP A 254 2.82 -9.89 -24.40
C ASP A 254 1.96 -10.42 -23.26
N LEU A 255 0.67 -10.06 -23.27
CA LEU A 255 -0.25 -10.25 -22.15
C LEU A 255 -1.27 -11.34 -22.46
N ASP A 256 -1.66 -12.04 -21.40
CA ASP A 256 -2.63 -13.12 -21.44
C ASP A 256 -4.09 -12.61 -21.50
N PRO A 257 -5.11 -13.49 -21.54
CA PRO A 257 -6.51 -13.08 -21.61
C PRO A 257 -6.99 -12.24 -20.41
N PHE A 258 -6.28 -12.22 -19.30
CA PHE A 258 -6.61 -11.41 -18.12
C PHE A 258 -5.89 -10.06 -18.13
N ASN A 259 -5.13 -9.77 -19.19
CA ASN A 259 -4.32 -8.56 -19.36
C ASN A 259 -3.14 -8.47 -18.39
N GLY A 260 -2.53 -9.62 -18.09
CA GLY A 260 -1.32 -9.68 -17.29
C GLY A 260 -0.37 -10.75 -17.79
N ARG A 261 0.70 -10.94 -17.03
CA ARG A 261 1.64 -12.05 -17.23
C ARG A 261 2.38 -12.34 -15.93
N PHE A 262 2.97 -13.53 -15.82
CA PHE A 262 4.00 -13.77 -14.81
C PHE A 262 5.27 -13.04 -15.22
N MET A 263 5.86 -12.26 -14.31
CA MET A 263 7.09 -11.49 -14.58
C MET A 263 7.86 -11.17 -13.30
N VAL A 264 9.18 -10.99 -13.42
CA VAL A 264 10.00 -10.34 -12.40
C VAL A 264 9.78 -8.84 -12.44
N THR A 265 9.78 -8.19 -11.28
CA THR A 265 9.65 -6.74 -11.14
C THR A 265 10.65 -6.23 -10.10
N PRO A 266 10.88 -4.91 -9.98
CA PRO A 266 11.70 -4.36 -8.90
C PRO A 266 11.22 -4.79 -7.50
N GLU A 267 9.91 -4.89 -7.29
CA GLU A 267 9.28 -5.27 -6.02
C GLU A 267 9.23 -6.80 -5.82
N TYR A 268 9.10 -7.56 -6.90
CA TYR A 268 9.02 -9.02 -6.90
C TYR A 268 10.15 -9.63 -7.76
N PRO A 269 11.41 -9.60 -7.28
CA PRO A 269 12.55 -10.13 -8.04
C PRO A 269 12.52 -11.65 -8.23
N ALA A 270 11.72 -12.36 -7.42
CA ALA A 270 11.46 -13.79 -7.57
C ALA A 270 10.32 -14.10 -8.57
N GLY A 271 9.68 -13.06 -9.11
CA GLY A 271 8.53 -13.17 -10.00
C GLY A 271 7.19 -13.11 -9.26
N THR A 272 6.22 -12.46 -9.90
CA THR A 272 4.80 -12.49 -9.52
C THR A 272 3.95 -12.47 -10.78
N TYR A 273 2.67 -12.83 -10.66
CA TYR A 273 1.71 -12.45 -11.69
C TYR A 273 1.32 -10.99 -11.48
N GLY A 274 1.31 -10.19 -12.54
CA GLY A 274 0.89 -8.80 -12.49
C GLY A 274 -0.01 -8.44 -13.68
N TYR A 275 -1.04 -7.65 -13.41
CA TYR A 275 -1.82 -6.99 -14.46
C TYR A 275 -1.04 -5.80 -15.00
N VAL A 276 -1.31 -5.42 -16.25
CA VAL A 276 -0.58 -4.34 -16.93
C VAL A 276 -1.58 -3.37 -17.53
N ALA A 277 -1.40 -2.09 -17.25
CA ALA A 277 -2.13 -1.03 -17.92
C ALA A 277 -1.67 -0.90 -19.38
N SER A 278 -2.40 -1.50 -20.31
CA SER A 278 -1.97 -1.61 -21.70
C SER A 278 -2.23 -0.32 -22.49
N LEU A 279 -1.20 0.17 -23.18
CA LEU A 279 -1.30 1.26 -24.14
C LEU A 279 -0.99 0.75 -25.56
N ASP A 280 -1.54 1.40 -26.58
CA ASP A 280 -1.22 1.11 -27.98
C ASP A 280 0.00 1.93 -28.48
N SER A 281 0.30 1.83 -29.78
CA SER A 281 1.42 2.56 -30.39
C SER A 281 1.29 4.07 -30.36
N LEU A 282 0.09 4.61 -30.18
CA LEU A 282 -0.22 6.03 -30.06
C LEU A 282 -0.25 6.50 -28.60
N LEU A 283 0.00 5.59 -27.65
CA LEU A 283 -0.10 5.81 -26.21
C LEU A 283 -1.54 6.00 -25.72
N ASP A 284 -2.51 5.56 -26.51
CA ASP A 284 -3.91 5.47 -26.09
C ASP A 284 -4.14 4.14 -25.37
N SER A 285 -5.06 4.10 -24.41
CA SER A 285 -5.37 2.87 -23.67
C SER A 285 -5.91 1.79 -24.59
N SER A 286 -5.26 0.61 -24.57
CA SER A 286 -5.62 -0.55 -25.37
C SER A 286 -6.50 -1.51 -24.55
N PHE A 287 -7.55 -2.04 -25.16
CA PHE A 287 -8.46 -2.98 -24.51
C PHE A 287 -7.68 -4.22 -24.00
N PRO A 288 -7.97 -4.75 -22.78
CA PRO A 288 -9.03 -4.39 -21.83
C PRO A 288 -8.59 -3.35 -20.78
N TYR A 289 -7.58 -2.54 -21.10
CA TYR A 289 -7.09 -1.38 -20.36
C TYR A 289 -6.26 -1.70 -19.13
N LEU A 290 -6.80 -2.44 -18.16
CA LEU A 290 -6.13 -2.72 -16.88
C LEU A 290 -6.23 -4.19 -16.51
N ILE A 291 -7.42 -4.64 -16.12
CA ILE A 291 -7.75 -6.04 -15.83
C ILE A 291 -8.67 -6.52 -16.95
N GLY A 292 -8.48 -7.76 -17.40
CA GLY A 292 -9.36 -8.41 -18.36
C GLY A 292 -10.81 -8.56 -17.87
N LEU A 293 -11.65 -9.19 -18.69
CA LEU A 293 -13.05 -9.44 -18.33
C LEU A 293 -13.21 -10.41 -17.16
N ASN A 294 -12.14 -11.09 -16.76
CA ASN A 294 -12.11 -11.97 -15.59
C ASN A 294 -10.84 -11.70 -14.78
N TYR A 295 -10.90 -11.98 -13.49
CA TYR A 295 -9.71 -12.03 -12.63
C TYR A 295 -8.89 -13.29 -12.91
N TYR A 296 -7.56 -13.17 -12.92
CA TYR A 296 -6.61 -14.28 -12.90
C TYR A 296 -6.67 -15.03 -11.55
N GLY A 297 -6.70 -14.30 -10.44
CA GLY A 297 -6.76 -14.87 -9.09
C GLY A 297 -8.17 -15.04 -8.54
N ILE A 298 -8.25 -15.40 -7.26
CA ILE A 298 -9.51 -15.47 -6.49
C ILE A 298 -9.79 -14.08 -5.89
N PRO A 299 -10.76 -13.31 -6.42
CA PRO A 299 -11.08 -11.99 -5.89
C PRO A 299 -11.77 -12.06 -4.54
N ASP A 300 -11.49 -11.07 -3.69
CA ASP A 300 -12.25 -10.84 -2.47
C ASP A 300 -13.58 -10.16 -2.81
N THR A 301 -14.64 -10.97 -2.85
CA THR A 301 -15.99 -10.54 -3.18
C THR A 301 -16.60 -9.58 -2.15
N GLY A 302 -15.96 -9.41 -0.98
CA GLY A 302 -16.35 -8.39 0.00
C GLY A 302 -16.19 -6.97 -0.55
N ASN A 303 -15.32 -6.78 -1.54
CA ASN A 303 -15.11 -5.49 -2.20
C ASN A 303 -16.18 -5.15 -3.26
N PHE A 304 -16.99 -6.14 -3.67
CA PHE A 304 -17.95 -5.96 -4.76
C PHE A 304 -19.17 -5.16 -4.29
N PRO A 305 -19.98 -4.59 -5.21
CA PRO A 305 -21.20 -3.88 -4.83
C PRO A 305 -22.10 -4.71 -3.90
N GLY A 306 -22.44 -4.14 -2.75
CA GLY A 306 -23.23 -4.81 -1.71
C GLY A 306 -22.43 -5.71 -0.75
N GLY A 307 -21.13 -5.84 -0.96
CA GLY A 307 -20.19 -6.46 -0.02
C GLY A 307 -20.02 -5.62 1.26
N ASN A 308 -19.52 -6.27 2.30
CA ASN A 308 -19.27 -5.63 3.59
C ASN A 308 -17.89 -6.07 4.11
N ILE A 309 -17.03 -5.09 4.37
CA ILE A 309 -15.68 -5.28 4.89
C ILE A 309 -15.59 -4.53 6.21
N ASN A 310 -14.96 -5.16 7.18
CA ASN A 310 -14.55 -4.52 8.41
C ASN A 310 -13.08 -4.84 8.65
N ILE A 311 -12.36 -3.87 9.23
CA ILE A 311 -11.02 -4.09 9.74
C ILE A 311 -11.14 -4.97 10.99
N PRO A 312 -10.52 -6.16 11.03
CA PRO A 312 -10.66 -7.08 12.15
C PRO A 312 -9.91 -6.55 13.38
N PRO A 313 -10.37 -6.88 14.61
CA PRO A 313 -9.60 -6.63 15.81
C PRO A 313 -8.19 -7.25 15.71
N GLY A 314 -7.16 -6.46 16.05
CA GLY A 314 -5.76 -6.89 15.95
C GLY A 314 -5.13 -6.71 14.57
N ALA A 315 -5.82 -6.07 13.61
CA ALA A 315 -5.14 -5.51 12.45
C ALA A 315 -4.14 -4.44 12.90
N GLN A 316 -2.96 -4.43 12.28
CA GLN A 316 -1.90 -3.47 12.54
C GLN A 316 -2.02 -2.30 11.58
N ASN A 317 -1.84 -1.09 12.07
CA ASN A 317 -1.78 0.08 11.23
C ASN A 317 -0.40 0.16 10.53
N HIS A 318 -0.41 0.35 9.22
CA HIS A 318 0.78 0.67 8.44
C HIS A 318 0.76 2.16 8.11
N ASP A 319 1.44 2.94 8.95
CA ASP A 319 1.58 4.39 8.76
C ASP A 319 2.96 4.73 8.20
N PRO A 320 3.11 4.98 6.89
CA PRO A 320 4.36 5.45 6.31
C PRO A 320 4.65 6.92 6.67
N CYS A 321 3.72 7.65 7.28
CA CYS A 321 3.84 9.06 7.62
C CYS A 321 4.60 9.31 8.93
N ALA A 322 4.78 8.29 9.79
CA ALA A 322 5.66 8.42 10.95
C ALA A 322 7.09 7.98 10.62
N PRO A 323 8.11 8.78 10.99
CA PRO A 323 9.47 8.29 10.99
C PRO A 323 9.56 7.11 11.98
N PRO A 324 10.26 6.01 11.63
CA PRO A 324 10.41 4.90 12.55
C PRO A 324 11.13 5.37 13.82
N PRO A 325 10.83 4.75 14.99
CA PRO A 325 11.53 5.09 16.21
C PRO A 325 13.04 5.02 16.04
N ASN A 326 13.74 6.08 16.45
CA ASN A 326 15.17 6.25 16.20
C ASN A 326 15.95 6.36 17.51
N ASN A 327 17.01 5.57 17.63
CA ASN A 327 17.95 5.67 18.73
C ASN A 327 18.78 6.95 18.60
N TYR A 328 19.06 7.59 19.73
CA TYR A 328 19.88 8.79 19.81
C TYR A 328 20.66 8.78 21.11
N CYS A 329 21.62 9.72 21.24
CA CYS A 329 22.55 9.76 22.38
C CYS A 329 23.46 8.52 22.43
N THR A 330 24.39 8.49 23.37
CA THR A 330 25.36 7.39 23.51
C THR A 330 25.16 6.72 24.85
N THR A 331 25.08 5.40 24.85
CA THR A 331 25.17 4.61 26.08
C THR A 331 26.60 4.60 26.62
N SER A 332 26.79 4.07 27.83
CA SER A 332 28.09 3.91 28.48
C SER A 332 28.31 2.45 28.89
N PRO A 333 29.56 1.94 28.88
CA PRO A 333 29.86 0.58 29.30
C PRO A 333 29.28 0.23 30.68
N ASN A 334 28.84 -1.01 30.82
CA ASN A 334 28.28 -1.56 32.06
C ASN A 334 28.94 -2.90 32.39
N SER A 335 28.59 -3.53 33.51
CA SER A 335 29.19 -4.83 33.88
C SER A 335 28.94 -5.99 32.92
N ALA A 336 27.99 -5.86 32.00
CA ALA A 336 27.68 -6.87 30.99
C ALA A 336 28.35 -6.61 29.63
N GLY A 337 28.89 -5.41 29.36
CA GLY A 337 29.57 -5.12 28.10
C GLY A 337 29.58 -3.63 27.72
N ALA A 338 29.38 -3.37 26.43
CA ALA A 338 29.54 -2.05 25.82
C ALA A 338 28.51 -0.99 26.26
N GLY A 339 27.41 -1.42 26.90
CA GLY A 339 26.32 -0.56 27.36
C GLY A 339 24.96 -1.14 26.95
N ALA A 340 23.89 -0.54 27.48
CA ALA A 340 22.54 -0.95 27.16
C ALA A 340 21.98 -0.15 25.98
N VAL A 341 21.22 -0.80 25.11
CA VAL A 341 20.65 -0.18 23.91
C VAL A 341 19.13 -0.35 23.91
N MET A 342 18.41 0.75 23.73
CA MET A 342 16.97 0.77 23.55
C MET A 342 16.58 0.08 22.24
N THR A 343 15.51 -0.69 22.30
CA THR A 343 14.86 -1.27 21.12
C THR A 343 13.35 -1.21 21.37
N TRP A 344 12.55 -1.61 20.39
CA TRP A 344 11.11 -1.63 20.52
C TRP A 344 10.50 -2.77 19.68
N SER A 345 9.23 -3.05 19.91
CA SER A 345 8.36 -3.86 19.05
C SER A 345 6.92 -3.33 19.11
N GLY A 346 6.02 -3.86 18.28
CA GLY A 346 4.65 -3.36 18.17
C GLY A 346 4.51 -2.30 17.09
N SER A 347 3.54 -1.39 17.22
CA SER A 347 3.34 -0.24 16.33
C SER A 347 3.46 1.09 17.09
N THR A 348 3.68 2.20 16.37
CA THR A 348 3.59 3.55 16.94
C THR A 348 2.16 4.08 17.01
N SER A 349 1.15 3.29 16.63
CA SER A 349 -0.25 3.73 16.64
C SER A 349 -0.76 3.83 18.06
N TYR A 350 -1.25 5.02 18.41
CA TYR A 350 -1.93 5.28 19.68
C TYR A 350 -3.19 4.43 19.81
N ALA A 351 -3.98 4.28 18.74
CA ALA A 351 -5.19 3.46 18.77
C ALA A 351 -4.89 1.95 18.92
N ALA A 352 -3.80 1.46 18.34
CA ALA A 352 -3.42 0.04 18.44
C ALA A 352 -3.02 -0.35 19.88
N ASN A 353 -2.40 0.58 20.63
CA ASN A 353 -1.96 0.39 22.01
C ASN A 353 -1.11 -0.90 22.22
N ASP A 354 -0.23 -1.19 21.27
CA ASP A 354 0.59 -2.43 21.25
C ASP A 354 2.10 -2.16 21.29
N PHE A 355 2.53 -0.92 21.54
CA PHE A 355 3.94 -0.54 21.61
C PHE A 355 4.64 -1.19 22.81
N VAL A 356 5.82 -1.76 22.60
CA VAL A 356 6.62 -2.40 23.65
C VAL A 356 8.01 -1.79 23.67
N LEU A 357 8.38 -1.26 24.83
CA LEU A 357 9.72 -0.75 25.11
C LEU A 357 10.64 -1.91 25.48
N MET A 358 11.85 -1.91 24.93
CA MET A 358 12.85 -2.93 25.19
C MET A 358 14.22 -2.29 25.43
N ALA A 359 15.05 -2.91 26.27
CA ALA A 359 16.42 -2.50 26.51
C ALA A 359 17.32 -3.74 26.58
N SER A 360 18.22 -3.87 25.63
CA SER A 360 19.17 -4.98 25.51
C SER A 360 20.55 -4.61 26.04
N GLY A 361 21.42 -5.59 26.30
CA GLY A 361 22.78 -5.33 26.80
C GLY A 361 22.83 -4.89 28.27
N CYS A 362 21.77 -5.12 29.04
CA CYS A 362 21.76 -4.84 30.48
C CYS A 362 22.39 -5.98 31.29
N PRO A 363 22.89 -5.73 32.50
CA PRO A 363 23.25 -6.80 33.42
C PRO A 363 22.03 -7.68 33.76
N VAL A 364 22.26 -9.00 33.83
CA VAL A 364 21.19 -10.00 34.01
C VAL A 364 20.53 -9.93 35.38
N GLY A 365 19.22 -10.14 35.44
CA GLY A 365 18.44 -10.22 36.67
C GLY A 365 18.39 -8.92 37.50
N GLN A 366 18.76 -7.77 36.92
CA GLN A 366 18.77 -6.49 37.60
C GLN A 366 17.44 -5.75 37.45
N PHE A 367 17.07 -5.01 38.49
CA PHE A 367 15.93 -4.09 38.41
C PHE A 367 16.29 -2.85 37.59
N GLY A 368 15.34 -2.42 36.77
CA GLY A 368 15.39 -1.16 36.05
C GLY A 368 14.00 -0.56 35.87
N LEU A 369 13.94 0.61 35.26
CA LEU A 369 12.69 1.27 34.92
C LEU A 369 12.87 2.05 33.62
N PHE A 370 11.86 1.99 32.77
CA PHE A 370 11.73 2.87 31.63
C PHE A 370 11.18 4.22 32.09
N PHE A 371 11.58 5.28 31.41
CA PHE A 371 11.07 6.61 31.64
C PHE A 371 11.06 7.41 30.34
N TYR A 372 10.23 8.45 30.30
CA TYR A 372 10.05 9.27 29.11
C TYR A 372 9.82 10.75 29.41
N GLY A 373 9.99 11.58 28.39
CA GLY A 373 9.82 13.02 28.43
C GLY A 373 9.86 13.65 27.03
N PRO A 374 9.45 14.92 26.90
CA PRO A 374 9.30 15.58 25.60
C PRO A 374 10.64 16.00 24.96
N ASP A 375 11.66 16.26 25.77
CA ASP A 375 12.90 16.87 25.28
C ASP A 375 14.05 15.86 25.25
N GLN A 376 15.07 16.17 24.44
CA GLN A 376 16.34 15.49 24.46
C GLN A 376 17.36 16.29 25.28
N THR A 377 18.23 15.61 26.01
CA THR A 377 19.31 16.23 26.79
C THR A 377 20.56 15.35 26.77
N ASN A 378 21.65 15.81 27.37
CA ASN A 378 22.88 15.04 27.49
C ASN A 378 23.55 15.39 28.82
N ILE A 379 23.05 14.79 29.90
CA ILE A 379 23.47 15.10 31.27
C ILE A 379 24.05 13.84 31.92
N PRO A 380 25.30 13.88 32.42
CA PRO A 380 25.87 12.77 33.19
C PRO A 380 24.96 12.35 34.35
N LEU A 381 24.65 11.06 34.45
CA LEU A 381 23.83 10.50 35.52
C LEU A 381 24.29 9.06 35.81
N GLY A 382 24.65 8.79 37.06
CA GLY A 382 25.20 7.50 37.44
C GLY A 382 26.52 7.22 36.72
N ASN A 383 26.66 6.02 36.17
CA ASN A 383 27.80 5.65 35.33
C ASN A 383 27.61 5.99 33.84
N GLY A 384 26.49 6.63 33.47
CA GLY A 384 26.14 6.91 32.08
C GLY A 384 25.59 8.32 31.86
N VAL A 385 24.74 8.45 30.86
CA VAL A 385 24.19 9.73 30.41
C VAL A 385 22.67 9.66 30.38
N ARG A 386 21.99 10.64 30.96
CA ARG A 386 20.56 10.84 30.77
C ARG A 386 20.34 11.62 29.47
N CYS A 387 19.66 10.95 28.54
CA CYS A 387 19.38 11.42 27.20
C CYS A 387 17.98 12.03 27.07
N VAL A 388 17.08 11.73 28.01
CA VAL A 388 15.72 12.27 28.07
C VAL A 388 15.67 13.48 29.01
N GLY A 389 15.14 14.59 28.50
CA GLY A 389 14.91 15.84 29.21
C GLY A 389 13.44 15.99 29.64
N PRO A 390 13.17 16.67 30.77
CA PRO A 390 11.80 16.88 31.23
C PRO A 390 11.02 17.90 30.39
N GLY A 391 11.70 18.82 29.70
CA GLY A 391 11.05 19.95 29.02
C GLY A 391 9.99 20.66 29.87
N SER A 392 8.93 21.12 29.21
CA SER A 392 7.79 21.76 29.87
C SER A 392 6.80 20.77 30.49
N LEU A 393 6.81 19.51 30.06
CA LEU A 393 5.82 18.51 30.50
C LEU A 393 6.24 17.78 31.78
N GLY A 394 7.51 17.39 31.88
CA GLY A 394 8.08 16.62 32.99
C GLY A 394 8.78 15.34 32.53
N LEU A 395 9.32 14.61 33.51
CA LEU A 395 9.87 13.26 33.33
C LEU A 395 8.95 12.25 34.00
N PHE A 396 8.48 11.27 33.23
CA PHE A 396 7.49 10.28 33.66
C PHE A 396 8.15 8.91 33.76
N ARG A 397 7.88 8.19 34.86
CA ARG A 397 8.48 6.89 35.14
C ARG A 397 7.45 5.80 34.99
N LEU A 398 7.85 4.71 34.35
CA LEU A 398 7.04 3.50 34.22
C LEU A 398 7.36 2.54 35.37
N PRO A 399 6.46 1.58 35.67
CA PRO A 399 6.70 0.54 36.66
C PRO A 399 8.06 -0.16 36.48
N ALA A 400 8.65 -0.56 37.61
CA ALA A 400 9.93 -1.25 37.59
C ALA A 400 9.80 -2.63 36.93
N VAL A 401 10.81 -2.98 36.13
CA VAL A 401 10.94 -4.29 35.48
C VAL A 401 12.26 -4.93 35.90
N GLN A 402 12.35 -6.26 35.76
CA GLN A 402 13.58 -6.98 35.97
C GLN A 402 14.12 -7.47 34.62
N THR A 403 15.41 -7.28 34.38
CA THR A 403 16.06 -7.76 33.17
C THR A 403 16.12 -9.29 33.17
N SER A 404 15.89 -9.89 32.01
CA SER A 404 15.88 -11.34 31.83
C SER A 404 17.28 -11.96 32.00
N ILE A 405 17.35 -13.29 31.86
CA ILE A 405 18.62 -14.04 31.80
C ILE A 405 19.51 -13.64 30.62
N PHE A 406 18.95 -12.97 29.61
CA PHE A 406 19.67 -12.45 28.46
C PHE A 406 20.01 -10.95 28.58
N GLY A 407 19.73 -10.33 29.73
CA GLY A 407 19.97 -8.90 29.92
C GLY A 407 18.97 -8.02 29.17
N LEU A 408 17.76 -8.53 28.91
CA LEU A 408 16.69 -7.82 28.22
C LEU A 408 15.65 -7.31 29.23
N GLY A 409 15.47 -5.99 29.31
CA GLY A 409 14.31 -5.37 29.97
C GLY A 409 13.19 -5.14 28.96
N THR A 410 11.94 -5.42 29.33
CA THR A 410 10.77 -5.25 28.46
C THR A 410 9.61 -4.63 29.22
N PHE A 411 8.90 -3.68 28.61
CA PHE A 411 7.70 -3.06 29.16
C PHE A 411 6.68 -2.83 28.05
N ALA A 412 5.55 -3.54 28.10
CA ALA A 412 4.41 -3.27 27.22
C ALA A 412 3.73 -1.97 27.70
N THR A 413 3.66 -0.96 26.84
CA THR A 413 3.00 0.29 27.19
C THR A 413 1.49 0.13 27.19
N ASP A 414 0.81 0.97 27.95
CA ASP A 414 -0.64 1.05 27.93
C ASP A 414 -1.04 2.53 27.99
N PHE A 415 -1.43 3.08 26.83
CA PHE A 415 -1.85 4.47 26.68
C PHE A 415 -3.20 4.77 27.34
N THR A 416 -3.85 3.75 27.92
CA THR A 416 -5.09 3.89 28.69
C THR A 416 -4.85 3.83 30.21
N GLN A 417 -3.60 3.82 30.65
CA GLN A 417 -3.23 3.80 32.07
C GLN A 417 -2.23 4.89 32.44
N PRO A 418 -2.26 5.39 33.69
CA PRO A 418 -1.28 6.37 34.16
C PRO A 418 0.15 5.78 34.14
N PRO A 419 1.18 6.58 33.80
CA PRO A 419 1.13 8.02 33.50
C PRO A 419 0.75 8.39 32.06
N MET A 420 0.50 7.42 31.18
CA MET A 420 0.39 7.64 29.72
C MET A 420 -1.01 8.09 29.27
N ASP A 421 -2.01 8.02 30.13
CA ASP A 421 -3.38 8.49 29.89
C ASP A 421 -3.71 9.83 30.59
N SER A 422 -2.77 10.39 31.37
CA SER A 422 -3.11 11.39 32.39
C SER A 422 -2.10 12.53 32.52
N GLY A 423 -2.66 13.73 32.73
CA GLY A 423 -1.90 14.95 32.97
C GLY A 423 -0.87 15.25 31.89
N ASN A 424 0.27 15.82 32.30
CA ASN A 424 1.38 16.12 31.40
C ASN A 424 2.10 14.86 30.87
N GLY A 425 1.81 13.69 31.42
CA GLY A 425 2.40 12.41 31.00
C GLY A 425 1.66 11.75 29.85
N ALA A 426 0.49 12.29 29.47
CA ALA A 426 -0.33 11.71 28.43
C ALA A 426 0.42 11.61 27.10
N ILE A 427 0.37 10.42 26.50
CA ILE A 427 0.81 10.19 25.13
C ILE A 427 -0.44 10.27 24.26
N LEU A 428 -0.36 10.98 23.14
CA LEU A 428 -1.47 11.17 22.21
C LEU A 428 -0.95 10.95 20.80
N ALA A 429 -1.84 10.63 19.87
CA ALA A 429 -1.48 10.62 18.47
C ALA A 429 -0.93 11.98 18.02
N GLY A 430 0.10 11.94 17.16
CA GLY A 430 0.86 13.09 16.69
C GLY A 430 1.92 13.60 17.67
N THR A 431 2.03 13.06 18.89
CA THR A 431 3.06 13.51 19.83
C THR A 431 4.37 12.75 19.65
N MET A 432 5.47 13.47 19.83
CA MET A 432 6.81 12.91 19.91
C MET A 432 7.21 12.77 21.38
N MET A 433 7.71 11.60 21.76
CA MET A 433 8.24 11.32 23.09
C MET A 433 9.61 10.65 23.01
N ASN A 434 10.44 10.89 24.02
CA ASN A 434 11.76 10.29 24.15
C ASN A 434 11.79 9.33 25.33
N PHE A 435 12.24 8.09 25.09
CA PHE A 435 12.30 7.02 26.09
C PHE A 435 13.75 6.65 26.41
N GLN A 436 13.98 6.19 27.64
CA GLN A 436 15.27 5.66 28.07
C GLN A 436 15.08 4.66 29.21
N PHE A 437 16.03 3.74 29.36
CA PHE A 437 16.03 2.74 30.41
C PHE A 437 17.13 3.04 31.45
N TRP A 438 16.73 3.14 32.71
CA TRP A 438 17.63 3.16 33.86
C TRP A 438 17.70 1.77 34.46
N TYR A 439 18.90 1.29 34.83
CA TYR A 439 19.05 -0.03 35.43
C TYR A 439 20.14 -0.06 36.51
N ARG A 440 19.98 -0.99 37.47
CA ARG A 440 20.99 -1.27 38.48
C ARG A 440 22.20 -1.96 37.87
N ASP A 441 23.37 -1.55 38.30
CA ASP A 441 24.64 -2.12 37.90
C ASP A 441 25.67 -2.00 39.03
N LYS A 442 25.43 -2.70 40.15
CA LYS A 442 26.38 -2.74 41.26
C LYS A 442 27.76 -3.31 40.85
N PRO A 443 27.84 -4.39 40.04
CA PRO A 443 29.13 -4.94 39.63
C PRO A 443 29.95 -3.99 38.74
N GLY A 444 29.30 -3.06 38.03
CA GLY A 444 29.96 -2.03 37.22
C GLY A 444 30.69 -0.96 38.05
N GLY A 445 30.58 -0.99 39.38
CA GLY A 445 31.22 -0.01 40.27
C GLY A 445 30.57 1.38 40.21
N GLY A 446 31.29 2.39 40.72
CA GLY A 446 30.83 3.78 40.68
C GLY A 446 29.49 4.01 41.39
N ALA A 447 28.54 4.60 40.67
CA ALA A 447 27.21 4.95 41.20
C ALA A 447 26.26 3.74 41.38
N GLY A 448 26.67 2.54 40.97
CA GLY A 448 25.89 1.31 41.08
C GLY A 448 24.66 1.23 40.17
N HIS A 449 24.57 2.11 39.17
CA HIS A 449 23.52 2.16 38.16
C HIS A 449 24.02 2.85 36.88
N ASN A 450 23.37 2.55 35.77
CA ASN A 450 23.71 3.08 34.46
C ASN A 450 22.43 3.28 33.62
N LEU A 451 22.56 3.82 32.41
CA LEU A 451 21.47 4.14 31.50
C LEU A 451 21.74 3.58 30.10
N SER A 452 20.67 3.27 29.37
CA SER A 452 20.73 3.00 27.93
C SER A 452 21.01 4.28 27.15
N ASP A 453 21.13 4.18 25.83
CA ASP A 453 20.87 5.32 24.93
C ASP A 453 19.38 5.74 24.98
N GLY A 454 19.00 6.76 24.22
CA GLY A 454 17.62 7.24 24.11
C GLY A 454 16.92 6.69 22.86
N LEU A 455 15.59 6.59 22.92
CA LEU A 455 14.73 6.23 21.79
C LEU A 455 13.71 7.34 21.55
N ASN A 456 13.74 7.96 20.37
CA ASN A 456 12.76 8.95 19.95
C ASN A 456 11.61 8.27 19.20
N VAL A 457 10.37 8.55 19.57
CA VAL A 457 9.17 7.92 19.01
C VAL A 457 8.14 9.00 18.68
N THR A 458 7.62 8.99 17.46
CA THR A 458 6.41 9.75 17.09
C THR A 458 5.23 8.80 17.09
N PHE A 459 4.21 9.06 17.92
CA PHE A 459 3.02 8.24 17.96
C PHE A 459 2.04 8.67 16.88
N THR A 460 1.47 7.71 16.16
CA THR A 460 0.50 7.90 15.08
C THR A 460 -0.91 7.67 15.59
N ASN A 461 -1.93 8.02 14.80
CA ASN A 461 -3.31 7.73 15.19
C ASN A 461 -3.59 6.23 15.22
#